data_AF-A0A815V7L7-F1
#
_entry.id   AF-A0A815V7L7-F1
#
_cell.length_a   1.000
_cell.length_b   1.000
_cell.length_c   1.000
_cell.angle_alpha   90.00
_cell.angle_beta   90.00
_cell.angle_gamma   90.00
#
_symmetry.space_group_name_H-M   'P 1'
#
loop_
_entity.id
_entity.type
_entity.pdbx_description
1 polymer ?
#
loop_
_entity_poly.entity_id
_entity_poly.type
_entity_poly.pdbx_seq_one_letter_code
_entity_poly.pdbx_strand_id
1 'polypeptide(L)'
;MNNLSSILPTILILSDSHGRNLQTNTITSHYQVKTISVSGLQWKNVYDQSLCLFSLIHQDQFSSLISSTSYLLLLVGTNSLRNLPATEVINQVDDILHFLYSQHHHLINQKIIITSCIPCFKISRRFPTVASLMNNIHYYNQLLFELSSENYFLYFYLQVPTHWLGNDMIHVTSQHRHDFSNSFLNYINSLQIHTTLQTRHNIRSREVVSRRNKKRNLKLKQIQKLYTLTRQLSPLWSYTHVKHYLKYLGIRYGSLSIISNNMLNLRFNNVFHLNHANDILSLNIFDSNSFTRWVQEHP
;
A
#
# COMPACT_ATOMS: atom_id res chain seq x y z
N MET A 1 6.17 -39.25 32.72
CA MET A 1 6.10 -37.77 32.69
C MET A 1 6.82 -37.31 31.43
N ASN A 2 6.06 -36.97 30.39
CA ASN A 2 6.62 -36.60 29.08
C ASN A 2 7.15 -35.16 29.16
N ASN A 3 8.46 -35.00 29.27
CA ASN A 3 9.14 -33.74 28.97
C ASN A 3 9.07 -33.50 27.46
N LEU A 4 7.93 -33.01 26.99
CA LEU A 4 7.86 -32.29 25.72
C LEU A 4 8.63 -31.00 25.93
N SER A 5 9.90 -30.95 25.51
CA SER A 5 10.61 -29.69 25.34
C SER A 5 9.80 -28.85 24.35
N SER A 6 9.02 -27.90 24.86
CA SER A 6 8.21 -27.02 24.03
C SER A 6 9.13 -26.27 23.08
N ILE A 7 9.08 -26.60 21.79
CA ILE A 7 9.85 -25.90 20.77
C ILE A 7 9.35 -24.46 20.75
N LEU A 8 10.24 -23.50 21.07
CA LEU A 8 9.89 -22.09 21.09
C LEU A 8 9.57 -21.60 19.66
N PRO A 9 8.54 -20.77 19.46
CA PRO A 9 8.28 -20.14 18.16
C PRO A 9 9.49 -19.34 17.69
N THR A 10 9.74 -19.37 16.38
CA THR A 10 10.92 -18.73 15.78
C THR A 10 10.56 -17.37 15.19
N ILE A 11 11.38 -16.35 15.44
CA ILE A 11 11.33 -15.04 14.77
C ILE A 11 12.55 -14.93 13.86
N LEU A 12 12.31 -14.72 12.57
CA LEU A 12 13.36 -14.37 11.61
C LEU A 12 13.40 -12.86 11.42
N ILE A 13 14.56 -12.26 11.69
CA ILE A 13 14.85 -10.85 11.40
C ILE A 13 15.66 -10.78 10.11
N LEU A 14 15.11 -10.12 9.09
CA LEU A 14 15.84 -9.72 7.89
C LEU A 14 16.14 -8.23 7.98
N SER A 15 17.41 -7.87 7.88
CA SER A 15 17.87 -6.52 8.18
C SER A 15 18.93 -6.04 7.20
N ASP A 16 19.07 -4.72 7.10
CA ASP A 16 20.26 -4.11 6.50
C ASP A 16 21.49 -4.16 7.44
N SER A 17 22.44 -3.24 7.30
CA SER A 17 23.63 -3.16 8.16
C SER A 17 23.29 -2.94 9.64
N HIS A 18 22.12 -2.40 9.98
CA HIS A 18 21.72 -2.16 11.37
C HIS A 18 21.52 -3.46 12.16
N GLY A 19 21.12 -4.55 11.49
CA GLY A 19 20.94 -5.85 12.12
C GLY A 19 22.23 -6.48 12.63
N ARG A 20 23.41 -6.02 12.19
CA ARG A 20 24.71 -6.46 12.72
C ARG A 20 24.92 -6.12 14.19
N ASN A 21 24.11 -5.21 14.73
CA ASN A 21 24.10 -4.89 16.17
C ASN A 21 23.28 -5.90 16.98
N LEU A 22 22.54 -6.78 16.33
CA LEU A 22 21.80 -7.89 16.94
C LEU A 22 22.65 -9.15 16.85
N GLN A 23 22.52 -10.03 17.85
CA GLN A 23 23.12 -11.36 17.77
C GLN A 23 22.46 -12.19 16.66
N THR A 24 23.26 -13.00 15.97
CA THR A 24 22.78 -13.86 14.87
C THR A 24 21.72 -14.85 15.34
N ASN A 25 21.90 -15.44 16.52
CA ASN A 25 20.93 -16.31 17.16
C ASN A 25 20.82 -15.91 18.63
N THR A 26 19.59 -15.67 19.09
CA THR A 26 19.30 -15.36 20.50
C THR A 26 18.08 -16.16 20.92
N ILE A 27 18.11 -16.66 22.14
CA ILE A 27 16.94 -17.31 22.75
C ILE A 27 16.42 -16.37 23.83
N THR A 28 15.14 -16.03 23.72
CA THR A 28 14.38 -15.33 24.77
C THR A 28 13.54 -16.34 25.55
N SER A 29 12.83 -15.89 26.58
CA SER A 29 11.90 -16.76 27.32
C SER A 29 10.77 -17.32 26.47
N HIS A 30 10.45 -16.71 25.32
CA HIS A 30 9.28 -17.04 24.51
C HIS A 30 9.59 -17.33 23.05
N TYR A 31 10.74 -16.92 22.54
CA TYR A 31 11.07 -17.00 21.12
C TYR A 31 12.53 -17.40 20.91
N GLN A 32 12.76 -18.18 19.85
CA GLN A 32 14.07 -18.29 19.21
C GLN A 32 14.18 -17.22 18.13
N VAL A 33 15.15 -16.31 18.24
CA VAL A 33 15.37 -15.22 17.30
C VAL A 33 16.57 -15.56 16.42
N LYS A 34 16.39 -15.47 15.10
CA LYS A 34 17.44 -15.61 14.10
C LYS A 34 17.54 -14.32 13.29
N THR A 35 18.73 -13.74 13.22
CA THR A 35 18.98 -12.49 12.49
C THR A 35 19.86 -12.76 11.26
N ILE A 36 19.43 -12.25 10.11
CA ILE A 36 20.23 -12.21 8.88
C ILE A 36 20.34 -10.74 8.46
N SER A 37 21.58 -10.27 8.29
CA SER A 37 21.89 -8.87 8.00
C SER A 37 22.69 -8.74 6.72
N VAL A 38 22.18 -7.94 5.77
CA VAL A 38 22.84 -7.66 4.49
C VAL A 38 23.13 -6.17 4.40
N SER A 39 24.41 -5.78 4.44
CA SER A 39 24.77 -4.36 4.38
C SER A 39 24.33 -3.73 3.06
N GLY A 40 23.63 -2.61 3.13
CA GLY A 40 23.12 -1.91 1.94
C GLY A 40 21.78 -2.43 1.44
N LEU A 41 21.14 -3.38 2.13
CA LEU A 41 19.85 -3.95 1.73
C LEU A 41 18.79 -2.86 1.52
N GLN A 42 18.06 -2.98 0.42
CA GLN A 42 16.94 -2.14 0.01
C GLN A 42 15.70 -3.01 -0.21
N TRP A 43 14.51 -2.40 -0.18
CA TRP A 43 13.25 -3.11 -0.46
C TRP A 43 13.26 -3.74 -1.85
N LYS A 44 13.53 -2.92 -2.87
CA LYS A 44 13.89 -3.37 -4.23
C LYS A 44 15.16 -2.66 -4.69
N ASN A 45 16.07 -3.39 -5.32
CA ASN A 45 17.26 -2.83 -5.98
C ASN A 45 17.38 -3.43 -7.38
N VAL A 46 17.25 -2.57 -8.41
CA VAL A 46 17.25 -2.97 -9.82
C VAL A 46 18.66 -3.25 -10.34
N TYR A 47 19.68 -2.70 -9.69
CA TYR A 47 21.07 -2.79 -10.12
C TYR A 47 21.81 -3.96 -9.48
N ASP A 48 21.46 -4.32 -8.24
CA ASP A 48 22.10 -5.39 -7.49
C ASP A 48 21.06 -6.23 -6.74
N GLN A 49 20.84 -7.44 -7.25
CA GLN A 49 19.89 -8.40 -6.66
C GLN A 49 20.31 -8.88 -5.27
N SER A 50 21.62 -8.87 -4.95
CA SER A 50 22.10 -9.25 -3.62
C SER A 50 21.71 -8.24 -2.53
N LEU A 51 21.46 -6.99 -2.93
CA LEU A 51 21.00 -5.90 -2.07
C LEU A 51 19.48 -5.65 -2.18
N CYS A 52 18.74 -6.56 -2.81
CA CYS A 52 17.30 -6.45 -3.03
C CYS A 52 16.57 -7.44 -2.12
N LEU A 53 15.81 -6.96 -1.13
CA LEU A 53 15.02 -7.81 -0.24
C LEU A 53 14.03 -8.66 -1.03
N PHE A 54 13.35 -8.07 -2.02
CA PHE A 54 12.40 -8.82 -2.85
C PHE A 54 13.08 -9.99 -3.59
N SER A 55 14.29 -9.81 -4.10
CA SER A 55 15.06 -10.90 -4.72
C SER A 55 15.51 -11.94 -3.70
N LEU A 56 15.97 -11.52 -2.51
CA LEU A 56 16.39 -12.43 -1.44
C LEU A 56 15.25 -13.35 -0.99
N ILE A 57 14.05 -12.82 -0.75
CA ILE A 57 12.90 -13.64 -0.29
C ILE A 57 12.39 -14.61 -1.38
N HIS A 58 12.75 -14.42 -2.65
CA HIS A 58 12.45 -15.37 -3.73
C HIS A 58 13.46 -16.53 -3.80
N GLN A 59 14.61 -16.43 -3.15
CA GLN A 59 15.60 -17.51 -3.16
C GLN A 59 15.11 -18.69 -2.32
N ASP A 60 15.25 -19.91 -2.84
CA ASP A 60 14.76 -21.14 -2.19
C ASP A 60 15.23 -21.28 -0.73
N GLN A 61 16.49 -20.92 -0.45
CA GLN A 61 17.04 -20.95 0.90
C GLN A 61 16.26 -20.04 1.86
N PHE A 62 15.99 -18.79 1.46
CA PHE A 62 15.25 -17.85 2.29
C PHE A 62 13.77 -18.20 2.37
N SER A 63 13.17 -18.64 1.26
CA SER A 63 11.78 -19.11 1.23
C SER A 63 11.57 -20.28 2.21
N SER A 64 12.52 -21.23 2.26
CA SER A 64 12.51 -22.33 3.24
C SER A 64 12.62 -21.82 4.68
N LEU A 65 13.55 -20.89 4.95
CA LEU A 65 13.67 -20.28 6.27
C LEU A 65 12.37 -19.59 6.68
N ILE A 66 11.80 -18.74 5.82
CA ILE A 66 10.57 -18.01 6.11
C ILE A 66 9.42 -18.99 6.39
N SER A 67 9.31 -20.06 5.60
CA SER A 67 8.32 -21.12 5.78
C SER A 67 8.39 -21.81 7.14
N SER A 68 9.59 -21.91 7.73
CA SER A 68 9.80 -22.51 9.06
C SER A 68 9.57 -21.55 10.23
N THR A 69 9.39 -20.25 9.97
CA THR A 69 9.34 -19.23 11.03
C THR A 69 7.92 -18.93 11.47
N SER A 70 7.77 -18.54 12.75
CA SER A 70 6.50 -18.10 13.30
C SER A 70 6.24 -16.62 13.00
N TYR A 71 7.28 -15.78 13.06
CA TYR A 71 7.22 -14.36 12.73
C TYR A 71 8.36 -13.95 11.81
N LEU A 72 8.09 -12.98 10.95
CA LEU A 72 9.08 -12.34 10.09
C LEU A 72 9.17 -10.86 10.44
N LEU A 73 10.33 -10.40 10.88
CA LEU A 73 10.62 -8.99 11.16
C LEU A 73 11.52 -8.42 10.07
N LEU A 74 11.10 -7.30 9.47
CA LEU A 74 11.84 -6.59 8.43
C LEU A 74 12.37 -5.26 8.98
N LEU A 75 13.69 -5.17 9.11
CA LEU A 75 14.42 -3.94 9.46
C LEU A 75 15.13 -3.42 8.20
N VAL A 76 14.35 -2.82 7.30
CA VAL A 76 14.82 -2.32 6.00
C VAL A 76 14.18 -0.97 5.73
N GLY A 77 14.92 -0.06 5.10
CA GLY A 77 14.34 1.20 4.62
C GLY A 77 15.35 2.31 4.41
N THR A 78 16.36 2.42 5.28
CA THR A 78 17.31 3.54 5.28
C THR A 78 18.01 3.71 3.92
N ASN A 79 18.48 2.62 3.33
CA ASN A 79 19.15 2.65 2.01
C ASN A 79 18.20 2.98 0.85
N SER A 80 16.90 2.65 0.98
CA SER A 80 15.90 2.92 -0.06
C SER A 80 15.47 4.39 -0.01
N LEU A 81 15.10 4.87 1.18
CA LEU A 81 14.56 6.21 1.42
C LEU A 81 15.58 7.32 1.27
N ARG A 82 16.88 6.99 1.36
CA ARG A 82 17.95 7.92 1.01
C ARG A 82 17.94 8.31 -0.47
N ASN A 83 17.38 7.49 -1.36
CA ASN A 83 17.44 7.71 -2.81
C ASN A 83 16.08 7.69 -3.52
N LEU A 84 15.02 7.23 -2.85
CA LEU A 84 13.67 7.12 -3.41
C LEU A 84 12.65 7.87 -2.55
N PRO A 85 11.55 8.39 -3.14
CA PRO A 85 10.46 9.00 -2.40
C PRO A 85 9.71 7.95 -1.58
N ALA A 86 9.20 8.36 -0.43
CA ALA A 86 8.41 7.54 0.48
C ALA A 86 7.29 6.78 -0.22
N THR A 87 6.57 7.44 -1.13
CA THR A 87 5.44 6.84 -1.88
C THR A 87 5.89 5.69 -2.76
N GLU A 88 7.05 5.80 -3.40
CA GLU A 88 7.62 4.74 -4.23
C GLU A 88 8.04 3.54 -3.37
N VAL A 89 8.73 3.80 -2.26
CA VAL A 89 9.16 2.75 -1.33
C VAL A 89 7.96 2.03 -0.73
N ILE A 90 6.88 2.74 -0.39
CA ILE A 90 5.66 2.11 0.15
C ILE A 90 4.97 1.20 -0.85
N ASN A 91 4.93 1.56 -2.14
CA ASN A 91 4.43 0.65 -3.17
C ASN A 91 5.29 -0.63 -3.25
N GLN A 92 6.62 -0.51 -3.09
CA GLN A 92 7.50 -1.67 -3.03
C GLN A 92 7.20 -2.57 -1.82
N VAL A 93 6.93 -1.97 -0.65
CA VAL A 93 6.54 -2.70 0.56
C VAL A 93 5.22 -3.44 0.35
N ASP A 94 4.22 -2.79 -0.25
CA ASP A 94 2.91 -3.41 -0.55
C ASP A 94 3.04 -4.61 -1.50
N ASP A 95 3.84 -4.48 -2.57
CA ASP A 95 4.14 -5.60 -3.47
C ASP A 95 4.80 -6.78 -2.75
N ILE A 96 5.75 -6.48 -1.85
CA ILE A 96 6.47 -7.49 -1.06
C ILE A 96 5.51 -8.19 -0.10
N LEU A 97 4.61 -7.45 0.55
CA LEU A 97 3.59 -8.01 1.43
C LEU A 97 2.65 -8.93 0.66
N HIS A 98 2.17 -8.51 -0.50
CA HIS A 98 1.33 -9.36 -1.35
C HIS A 98 2.03 -10.66 -1.76
N PHE A 99 3.31 -10.57 -2.14
CA PHE A 99 4.11 -11.77 -2.41
C PHE A 99 4.23 -12.68 -1.20
N LEU A 100 4.64 -12.14 -0.04
CA LEU A 100 4.81 -12.91 1.20
C LEU A 100 3.51 -13.60 1.62
N TYR A 101 2.37 -12.91 1.56
CA TYR A 101 1.09 -13.53 1.89
C TYR A 101 0.63 -14.59 0.89
N SER A 102 1.06 -14.50 -0.37
CA SER A 102 0.74 -15.50 -1.40
C SER A 102 1.57 -16.79 -1.24
N GLN A 103 2.84 -16.67 -0.84
CA GLN A 103 3.75 -17.82 -0.73
C GLN A 103 3.80 -18.42 0.68
N HIS A 104 3.57 -17.58 1.70
CA HIS A 104 3.74 -17.93 3.11
C HIS A 104 2.46 -17.59 3.89
N HIS A 105 1.38 -18.34 3.62
CA HIS A 105 0.08 -18.10 4.23
C HIS A 105 0.08 -18.13 5.78
N HIS A 106 1.03 -18.84 6.39
CA HIS A 106 1.18 -18.87 7.85
C HIS A 106 1.57 -17.51 8.45
N LEU A 107 2.08 -16.59 7.64
CA LEU A 107 2.42 -15.22 8.03
C LEU A 107 1.24 -14.24 7.99
N ILE A 108 0.09 -14.67 7.50
CA ILE A 108 -1.16 -13.89 7.56
C ILE A 108 -1.55 -13.67 9.04
N ASN A 109 -2.25 -12.57 9.32
CA ASN A 109 -2.70 -12.14 10.65
C ASN A 109 -1.55 -11.72 11.59
N GLN A 110 -0.92 -10.58 11.28
CA GLN A 110 0.00 -9.89 12.20
C GLN A 110 1.27 -10.66 12.58
N LYS A 111 1.72 -11.59 11.72
CA LYS A 111 3.00 -12.29 11.93
C LYS A 111 4.18 -11.68 11.17
N ILE A 112 3.89 -10.76 10.25
CA ILE A 112 4.90 -9.88 9.67
C ILE A 112 5.01 -8.66 10.59
N ILE A 113 6.24 -8.26 10.91
CA ILE A 113 6.59 -7.07 11.67
C ILE A 113 7.46 -6.21 10.77
N ILE A 114 7.13 -4.93 10.61
CA ILE A 114 7.99 -3.98 9.88
C ILE A 114 8.33 -2.82 10.79
N THR A 115 9.61 -2.49 10.88
CA THR A 115 10.07 -1.38 11.71
C THR A 115 9.87 -0.05 10.99
N SER A 116 9.70 1.02 11.76
CA SER A 116 9.97 2.37 11.26
C SER A 116 11.39 2.48 10.72
N CYS A 117 11.59 3.30 9.69
CA CYS A 117 12.92 3.62 9.21
C CYS A 117 13.70 4.39 10.28
N ILE A 118 14.94 3.97 10.51
CA ILE A 118 15.87 4.65 11.41
C ILE A 118 16.18 6.06 10.85
N PRO A 119 16.28 7.10 11.70
CA PRO A 119 16.69 8.42 11.26
C PRO A 119 18.02 8.40 10.50
N CYS A 120 18.10 9.13 9.40
CA CYS A 120 19.28 9.22 8.57
C CYS A 120 19.49 10.67 8.15
N PHE A 121 20.66 11.21 8.44
CA PHE A 121 21.00 12.60 8.14
C PHE A 121 22.05 12.72 7.03
N LYS A 122 22.46 11.60 6.44
CA LYS A 122 23.37 11.59 5.30
C LYS A 122 22.61 11.82 3.99
N ILE A 123 22.64 13.05 3.52
CA ILE A 123 21.99 13.51 2.28
C ILE A 123 22.41 12.70 1.03
N SER A 124 21.63 12.86 -0.02
CA SER A 124 21.89 12.29 -1.35
C SER A 124 21.61 13.32 -2.44
N ARG A 125 21.90 12.97 -3.70
CA ARG A 125 21.57 13.85 -4.84
C ARG A 125 20.08 14.15 -4.94
N ARG A 126 19.21 13.21 -4.55
CA ARG A 126 17.74 13.38 -4.61
C ARG A 126 17.20 14.18 -3.42
N PHE A 127 17.81 13.99 -2.25
CA PHE A 127 17.46 14.73 -1.03
C PHE A 127 18.68 15.53 -0.57
N PRO A 128 18.92 16.72 -1.18
CA PRO A 128 20.16 17.47 -0.99
C PRO A 128 20.25 18.15 0.39
N THR A 129 19.15 18.20 1.14
CA THR A 129 19.12 18.77 2.49
C THR A 129 18.64 17.76 3.51
N VAL A 130 19.14 17.86 4.74
CA VAL A 130 18.70 17.04 5.88
C VAL A 130 17.18 17.14 6.06
N ALA A 131 16.62 18.35 5.99
CA ALA A 131 15.18 18.57 6.12
C ALA A 131 14.38 17.80 5.06
N SER A 132 14.82 17.83 3.79
CA SER A 132 14.14 17.09 2.71
C SER A 132 14.17 15.57 2.93
N LEU A 133 15.31 15.03 3.38
CA LEU A 133 15.47 13.61 3.68
C LEU A 133 14.64 13.18 4.88
N MET A 134 14.68 13.96 5.97
CA MET A 134 13.91 13.67 7.18
C MET A 134 12.41 13.77 6.95
N ASN A 135 11.94 14.73 6.14
CA ASN A 135 10.54 14.80 5.73
C ASN A 135 10.14 13.56 4.92
N ASN A 136 11.00 13.07 4.02
CA ASN A 136 10.76 11.84 3.27
C ASN A 136 10.66 10.61 4.20
N ILE A 137 11.59 10.47 5.16
CA ILE A 137 11.59 9.38 6.13
C ILE A 137 10.34 9.45 7.04
N HIS A 138 9.99 10.65 7.52
CA HIS A 138 8.79 10.84 8.35
C HIS A 138 7.52 10.47 7.58
N TYR A 139 7.41 10.94 6.33
CA TYR A 139 6.27 10.63 5.48
C TYR A 139 6.18 9.12 5.18
N TYR A 140 7.30 8.45 4.93
CA TYR A 140 7.34 6.98 4.81
C TYR A 140 6.82 6.29 6.08
N ASN A 141 7.28 6.70 7.27
CA ASN A 141 6.85 6.09 8.52
C ASN A 141 5.34 6.28 8.78
N GLN A 142 4.77 7.43 8.40
CA GLN A 142 3.32 7.66 8.45
C GLN A 142 2.57 6.72 7.50
N LEU A 143 3.01 6.63 6.24
CA LEU A 143 2.41 5.75 5.25
C LEU A 143 2.55 4.27 5.63
N LEU A 144 3.67 3.87 6.22
CA LEU A 144 3.90 2.50 6.70
C LEU A 144 2.95 2.15 7.85
N PHE A 145 2.73 3.10 8.77
CA PHE A 145 1.73 2.93 9.84
C PHE A 145 0.31 2.76 9.26
N GLU A 146 -0.09 3.57 8.27
CA GLU A 146 -1.37 3.39 7.58
C GLU A 146 -1.45 2.02 6.90
N LEU A 147 -0.41 1.63 6.15
CA LEU A 147 -0.32 0.35 5.46
C LEU A 147 -0.42 -0.84 6.42
N SER A 148 0.10 -0.72 7.64
CA SER A 148 0.01 -1.76 8.67
C SER A 148 -1.42 -2.14 9.02
N SER A 149 -2.31 -1.14 9.04
CA SER A 149 -3.73 -1.34 9.30
C SER A 149 -4.46 -1.91 8.07
N GLU A 150 -4.03 -1.55 6.87
CA GLU A 150 -4.63 -2.03 5.62
C GLU A 150 -4.26 -3.49 5.31
N ASN A 151 -3.01 -3.87 5.57
CA ASN A 151 -2.44 -5.18 5.25
C ASN A 151 -2.24 -6.12 6.47
N TYR A 152 -2.65 -5.71 7.67
CA TYR A 152 -2.62 -6.55 8.88
C TYR A 152 -1.24 -7.08 9.26
N PHE A 153 -0.21 -6.23 9.21
CA PHE A 153 1.11 -6.50 9.80
C PHE A 153 1.32 -5.65 11.06
N LEU A 154 2.29 -6.02 11.91
CA LEU A 154 2.65 -5.26 13.10
C LEU A 154 3.66 -4.17 12.76
N TYR A 155 3.30 -2.92 13.03
CA TYR A 155 4.22 -1.81 12.93
C TYR A 155 5.04 -1.68 14.22
N PHE A 156 6.35 -1.80 14.12
CA PHE A 156 7.26 -1.55 15.24
C PHE A 156 7.86 -0.16 15.11
N TYR A 157 7.38 0.78 15.93
CA TYR A 157 8.00 2.10 16.03
C TYR A 157 9.31 2.02 16.81
N LEU A 158 10.40 1.82 16.09
CA LEU A 158 11.76 1.76 16.63
C LEU A 158 12.31 3.17 16.79
N GLN A 159 12.34 3.65 18.03
CA GLN A 159 12.93 4.94 18.37
C GLN A 159 14.45 4.82 18.45
N VAL A 160 15.16 5.47 17.53
CA VAL A 160 16.61 5.64 17.59
C VAL A 160 16.90 7.14 17.74
N PRO A 161 17.30 7.59 18.94
CA PRO A 161 17.71 8.98 19.15
C PRO A 161 18.89 9.38 18.25
N THR A 162 18.92 10.64 17.81
CA THR A 162 20.01 11.14 16.94
C THR A 162 21.39 10.99 17.58
N HIS A 163 21.50 11.12 18.90
CA HIS A 163 22.77 10.95 19.61
C HIS A 163 23.29 9.50 19.62
N TRP A 164 22.47 8.52 19.21
CA TRP A 164 22.93 7.14 19.01
C TRP A 164 23.65 6.95 17.68
N LEU A 165 23.51 7.89 16.74
CA LEU A 165 24.13 7.80 15.42
C LEU A 165 25.59 8.22 15.47
N GLY A 166 26.42 7.55 14.66
CA GLY A 166 27.83 7.86 14.53
C GLY A 166 28.10 9.05 13.63
N ASN A 167 29.39 9.29 13.38
CA ASN A 167 29.84 10.40 12.54
C ASN A 167 29.30 10.34 11.11
N ASP A 168 28.93 9.17 10.62
CA ASP A 168 28.32 9.01 9.30
C ASP A 168 26.83 9.39 9.27
N MET A 169 26.24 9.66 10.44
CA MET A 169 24.85 10.01 10.68
C MET A 169 23.85 9.04 10.05
N ILE A 170 24.26 7.77 9.92
CA ILE A 170 23.43 6.66 9.44
C ILE A 170 23.44 5.56 10.49
N HIS A 171 24.62 5.08 10.89
CA HIS A 171 24.74 3.87 11.68
C HIS A 171 24.78 4.17 13.17
N VAL A 172 24.28 3.22 13.97
CA VAL A 172 24.36 3.29 15.43
C VAL A 172 25.82 3.14 15.88
N THR A 173 26.29 4.02 16.75
CA THR A 173 27.65 3.94 17.32
C THR A 173 27.82 2.71 18.21
N SER A 174 29.07 2.28 18.37
CA SER A 174 29.43 1.15 19.24
C SER A 174 28.87 1.29 20.66
N GLN A 175 28.87 2.50 21.21
CA GLN A 175 28.40 2.81 22.56
C GLN A 175 26.91 2.47 22.77
N HIS A 176 26.07 2.62 21.73
CA HIS A 176 24.62 2.43 21.83
C HIS A 176 24.11 1.14 21.19
N ARG A 177 25.01 0.23 20.77
CA ARG A 177 24.60 -1.06 20.17
C ARG A 177 23.79 -1.92 21.14
N HIS A 178 24.16 -1.89 22.43
CA HIS A 178 23.44 -2.65 23.46
C HIS A 178 22.02 -2.10 23.65
N ASP A 179 21.87 -0.79 23.79
CA ASP A 179 20.56 -0.13 23.92
C ASP A 179 19.66 -0.39 22.71
N PHE A 180 20.25 -0.31 21.51
CA PHE A 180 19.59 -0.65 20.26
C PHE A 180 19.10 -2.10 20.26
N SER A 181 19.97 -3.07 20.61
CA SER A 181 19.59 -4.49 20.68
C SER A 181 18.51 -4.75 21.74
N ASN A 182 18.60 -4.12 22.90
CA ASN A 182 17.60 -4.24 23.97
C ASN A 182 16.22 -3.74 23.52
N SER A 183 16.17 -2.68 22.71
CA SER A 183 14.91 -2.17 22.16
C SER A 183 14.19 -3.23 21.31
N PHE A 184 14.93 -4.03 20.53
CA PHE A 184 14.37 -5.16 19.78
C PHE A 184 13.90 -6.29 20.70
N LEU A 185 14.74 -6.70 21.65
CA LEU A 185 14.41 -7.81 22.55
C LEU A 185 13.19 -7.48 23.43
N ASN A 186 13.09 -6.25 23.91
CA ASN A 186 11.93 -5.78 24.68
C ASN A 186 10.65 -5.82 23.84
N TYR A 187 10.71 -5.40 22.58
CA TYR A 187 9.57 -5.50 21.67
C TYR A 187 9.18 -6.96 21.38
N ILE A 188 10.16 -7.82 21.08
CA ILE A 188 9.92 -9.24 20.82
C ILE A 188 9.26 -9.92 22.02
N ASN A 189 9.74 -9.66 23.24
CA ASN A 189 9.17 -10.23 24.45
C ASN A 189 7.72 -9.75 24.70
N SER A 190 7.37 -8.53 24.29
CA SER A 190 6.00 -8.01 24.47
C SER A 190 4.97 -8.62 23.52
N LEU A 191 5.38 -9.26 22.42
CA LEU A 191 4.48 -9.94 21.47
C LEU A 191 3.65 -11.06 22.10
N GLN A 192 4.16 -11.69 23.17
CA GLN A 192 3.44 -12.74 23.91
C GLN A 192 2.18 -12.20 24.62
N ILE A 193 2.23 -10.95 25.11
CA ILE A 193 1.12 -10.31 25.82
C ILE A 193 -0.05 -10.03 24.86
N HIS A 194 0.25 -9.77 23.58
CA HIS A 194 -0.77 -9.48 22.57
C HIS A 194 -1.43 -10.75 21.99
N THR A 195 -0.72 -11.87 21.90
CA THR A 195 -1.27 -13.14 21.40
C THR A 195 -2.28 -13.78 22.36
N THR A 196 -2.14 -13.56 23.67
CA THR A 196 -3.11 -14.03 24.68
C THR A 196 -4.41 -13.20 24.73
N LEU A 197 -4.39 -11.96 24.23
CA LEU A 197 -5.56 -11.06 24.21
C LEU A 197 -6.34 -11.08 22.87
N GLN A 198 -5.79 -11.66 21.80
CA GLN A 198 -6.32 -11.55 20.44
C GLN A 198 -7.20 -12.71 19.94
N THR A 199 -7.71 -13.58 20.81
CA THR A 199 -8.79 -14.53 20.45
C THR A 199 -10.18 -13.89 20.29
N ARG A 200 -10.28 -12.55 20.25
CA ARG A 200 -11.54 -11.88 19.91
C ARG A 200 -11.61 -11.65 18.40
N HIS A 201 -12.49 -12.41 17.76
CA HIS A 201 -12.94 -12.23 16.38
C HIS A 201 -12.91 -10.75 15.94
N ASN A 202 -12.00 -10.42 15.03
CA ASN A 202 -11.87 -9.09 14.43
C ASN A 202 -13.05 -8.81 13.48
N ILE A 203 -14.18 -8.42 14.04
CA ILE A 203 -15.20 -7.70 13.29
C ILE A 203 -14.66 -6.28 13.10
N ARG A 204 -14.31 -5.93 11.85
CA ARG A 204 -13.86 -4.58 11.48
C ARG A 204 -14.83 -3.55 12.03
N SER A 205 -14.33 -2.50 12.68
CA SER A 205 -15.19 -1.44 13.21
C SER A 205 -15.97 -0.77 12.08
N ARG A 206 -17.22 -0.39 12.36
CA ARG A 206 -18.13 0.24 11.38
C ARG A 206 -17.50 1.51 10.76
N GLU A 207 -16.67 2.21 11.53
CA GLU A 207 -15.99 3.43 11.08
C GLU A 207 -14.92 3.15 10.02
N VAL A 208 -14.11 2.11 10.18
CA VAL A 208 -13.09 1.73 9.20
C VAL A 208 -13.73 1.26 7.90
N VAL A 209 -14.82 0.48 8.00
CA VAL A 209 -15.63 0.08 6.84
C VAL A 209 -16.24 1.31 6.16
N SER A 210 -16.77 2.26 6.93
CA SER A 210 -17.35 3.51 6.42
C SER A 210 -16.32 4.38 5.69
N ARG A 211 -15.12 4.57 6.26
CA ARG A 211 -14.04 5.35 5.64
C ARG A 211 -13.55 4.71 4.34
N ARG A 212 -13.35 3.38 4.32
CA ARG A 212 -12.98 2.63 3.10
C ARG A 212 -14.05 2.74 2.02
N ASN A 213 -15.31 2.57 2.39
CA ASN A 213 -16.43 2.70 1.45
C ASN A 213 -16.54 4.14 0.92
N LYS A 214 -16.30 5.16 1.75
CA LYS A 214 -16.27 6.56 1.33
C LYS A 214 -15.16 6.81 0.30
N LYS A 215 -13.93 6.34 0.55
CA LYS A 215 -12.78 6.48 -0.38
C LYS A 215 -13.03 5.73 -1.69
N ARG A 216 -13.54 4.50 -1.63
CA ARG A 216 -13.94 3.72 -2.81
C ARG A 216 -15.03 4.42 -3.62
N ASN A 217 -16.07 4.93 -2.96
CA ASN A 217 -17.15 5.66 -3.62
C ASN A 217 -16.67 6.95 -4.28
N LEU A 218 -15.74 7.68 -3.66
CA LEU A 218 -15.14 8.87 -4.28
C LEU A 218 -14.34 8.51 -5.54
N LYS A 219 -13.50 7.47 -5.48
CA LYS A 219 -12.74 6.97 -6.64
C LYS A 219 -13.67 6.51 -7.76
N LEU A 220 -14.71 5.74 -7.43
CA LEU A 220 -15.72 5.30 -8.40
C LEU A 220 -16.49 6.49 -9.00
N LYS A 221 -16.83 7.52 -8.21
CA LYS A 221 -17.45 8.75 -8.72
C LYS A 221 -16.52 9.52 -9.68
N GLN A 222 -15.23 9.60 -9.38
CA GLN A 222 -14.24 10.24 -10.26
C GLN A 222 -14.10 9.47 -11.58
N ILE A 223 -13.98 8.15 -11.51
CA ILE A 223 -13.96 7.29 -12.71
C ILE A 223 -15.27 7.46 -13.49
N GLN A 224 -16.43 7.42 -12.84
CA GLN A 224 -17.72 7.62 -13.53
C GLN A 224 -17.79 8.96 -14.26
N LYS A 225 -17.29 10.05 -13.65
CA LYS A 225 -17.22 11.36 -14.32
C LYS A 225 -16.38 11.33 -15.60
N LEU A 226 -15.27 10.60 -15.61
CA LEU A 226 -14.40 10.49 -16.79
C LEU A 226 -15.05 9.74 -17.96
N TYR A 227 -16.05 8.91 -17.69
CA TYR A 227 -16.76 8.11 -18.69
C TYR A 227 -18.21 8.57 -18.89
N THR A 228 -18.57 9.77 -18.44
CA THR A 228 -19.92 10.30 -18.59
C THR A 228 -19.91 11.55 -19.47
N LEU A 229 -20.71 11.53 -20.51
CA LEU A 229 -21.02 12.70 -21.31
C LEU A 229 -22.32 13.32 -20.82
N THR A 230 -22.29 14.63 -20.58
CA THR A 230 -23.45 15.39 -20.12
C THR A 230 -23.87 16.38 -21.21
N ARG A 231 -25.18 16.43 -21.51
CA ARG A 231 -25.79 17.35 -22.48
C ARG A 231 -27.07 17.96 -21.91
N GLN A 232 -27.39 19.17 -22.31
CA GLN A 232 -28.70 19.76 -22.03
C GLN A 232 -29.74 19.15 -22.96
N LEU A 233 -30.95 18.93 -22.46
CA LEU A 233 -32.03 18.20 -23.12
C LEU A 233 -33.30 19.06 -23.08
N SER A 234 -33.86 19.46 -24.23
CA SER A 234 -35.14 20.18 -24.22
C SER A 234 -36.26 19.31 -23.59
N PRO A 235 -37.21 19.88 -22.83
CA PRO A 235 -38.33 19.15 -22.23
C PRO A 235 -39.17 18.32 -23.21
N LEU A 236 -39.09 18.64 -24.51
CA LEU A 236 -39.80 17.92 -25.57
C LEU A 236 -39.24 16.51 -25.81
N TRP A 237 -37.97 16.29 -25.48
CA TRP A 237 -37.34 14.98 -25.63
C TRP A 237 -37.76 14.05 -24.50
N SER A 238 -38.57 13.05 -24.84
CA SER A 238 -38.85 11.94 -23.95
C SER A 238 -37.66 10.97 -23.91
N TYR A 239 -37.60 10.15 -22.87
CA TYR A 239 -36.57 9.11 -22.75
C TYR A 239 -36.55 8.14 -23.95
N THR A 240 -37.72 7.82 -24.51
CA THR A 240 -37.83 6.95 -25.69
C THR A 240 -37.33 7.64 -26.96
N HIS A 241 -37.65 8.93 -27.14
CA HIS A 241 -37.13 9.74 -28.26
C HIS A 241 -35.61 9.77 -28.25
N VAL A 242 -35.01 10.05 -27.09
CA VAL A 242 -33.55 10.09 -26.94
C VAL A 242 -32.92 8.74 -27.27
N LYS A 243 -33.49 7.63 -26.80
CA LYS A 243 -32.98 6.29 -27.12
C LYS A 243 -32.97 6.01 -28.62
N HIS A 244 -34.07 6.29 -29.31
CA HIS A 244 -34.17 6.05 -30.74
C HIS A 244 -33.22 6.95 -31.53
N TYR A 245 -33.12 8.22 -31.14
CA TYR A 245 -32.23 9.16 -31.79
C TYR A 245 -30.74 8.82 -31.60
N LEU A 246 -30.32 8.43 -30.39
CA LEU A 246 -28.96 7.95 -30.14
C LEU A 246 -28.64 6.68 -30.94
N LYS A 247 -29.61 5.78 -31.08
CA LYS A 247 -29.47 4.56 -31.90
C LYS A 247 -29.32 4.91 -33.38
N TYR A 248 -30.11 5.85 -33.90
CA TYR A 248 -30.01 6.34 -35.27
C TYR A 248 -28.62 6.92 -35.57
N LEU A 249 -28.05 7.68 -34.62
CA LEU A 249 -26.69 8.22 -34.72
C LEU A 249 -25.57 7.18 -34.48
N GLY A 250 -25.91 5.90 -34.30
CA GLY A 250 -24.93 4.84 -34.08
C GLY A 250 -24.20 4.91 -32.72
N ILE A 251 -24.75 5.64 -31.75
CA ILE A 251 -24.08 5.88 -30.46
C ILE A 251 -24.28 4.69 -29.52
N ARG A 252 -23.17 4.04 -29.15
CA ARG A 252 -23.14 2.94 -28.18
C ARG A 252 -22.80 3.46 -26.80
N TYR A 253 -23.77 3.41 -25.89
CA TYR A 253 -23.60 3.80 -24.48
C TYR A 253 -23.91 2.62 -23.56
N GLY A 254 -23.34 2.64 -22.36
CA GLY A 254 -23.59 1.63 -21.32
C GLY A 254 -24.86 1.91 -20.52
N SER A 255 -25.08 3.18 -20.13
CA SER A 255 -26.33 3.58 -19.47
C SER A 255 -26.76 4.99 -19.85
N LEU A 256 -28.08 5.18 -19.91
CA LEU A 256 -28.76 6.44 -20.20
C LEU A 256 -29.60 6.84 -18.99
N SER A 257 -29.37 8.04 -18.48
CA SER A 257 -30.13 8.62 -17.37
C SER A 257 -30.46 10.07 -17.67
N ILE A 258 -31.70 10.47 -17.42
CA ILE A 258 -32.11 11.88 -17.40
C ILE A 258 -32.09 12.33 -15.94
N ILE A 259 -31.34 13.37 -15.62
CA ILE A 259 -31.28 13.97 -14.28
C ILE A 259 -32.26 15.15 -14.22
N SER A 260 -32.69 15.51 -13.01
CA SER A 260 -33.41 16.76 -12.75
C SER A 260 -32.71 17.95 -13.41
N ASN A 261 -33.51 18.91 -13.92
CA ASN A 261 -33.08 20.07 -14.69
C ASN A 261 -32.68 19.79 -16.14
N ASN A 262 -33.35 18.84 -16.81
CA ASN A 262 -33.21 18.70 -18.27
C ASN A 262 -31.77 18.39 -18.71
N MET A 263 -31.07 17.57 -17.92
CA MET A 263 -29.70 17.16 -18.21
C MET A 263 -29.67 15.68 -18.57
N LEU A 264 -29.18 15.39 -19.77
CA LEU A 264 -28.92 14.04 -20.25
C LEU A 264 -27.53 13.60 -19.85
N ASN A 265 -27.44 12.45 -19.18
CA ASN A 265 -26.17 11.78 -18.89
C ASN A 265 -26.07 10.45 -19.63
N LEU A 266 -25.04 10.36 -20.46
CA LEU A 266 -24.64 9.17 -21.19
C LEU A 266 -23.38 8.60 -20.55
N ARG A 267 -23.48 7.41 -19.98
CA ARG A 267 -22.32 6.72 -19.42
C ARG A 267 -21.80 5.69 -20.42
N PHE A 268 -20.49 5.67 -20.58
CA PHE A 268 -19.80 4.77 -21.49
C PHE A 268 -18.97 3.76 -20.71
N ASN A 269 -18.81 2.56 -21.27
CA ASN A 269 -17.91 1.55 -20.72
C ASN A 269 -16.49 1.67 -21.30
N ASN A 270 -16.32 2.51 -22.33
CA ASN A 270 -15.08 2.67 -23.07
C ASN A 270 -14.92 4.14 -23.51
N VAL A 271 -13.72 4.70 -23.32
CA VAL A 271 -13.37 6.09 -23.71
C VAL A 271 -13.53 6.32 -25.22
N PHE A 272 -13.29 5.31 -26.06
CA PHE A 272 -13.47 5.41 -27.50
C PHE A 272 -14.92 5.76 -27.87
N HIS A 273 -15.90 5.08 -27.25
CA HIS A 273 -17.32 5.37 -27.49
C HIS A 273 -17.74 6.73 -26.92
N LEU A 274 -17.13 7.15 -25.81
CA LEU A 274 -17.34 8.48 -25.25
C LEU A 274 -16.88 9.55 -26.24
N ASN A 275 -15.66 9.44 -26.76
CA ASN A 275 -15.09 10.43 -27.68
C ASN A 275 -15.92 10.51 -28.97
N HIS A 276 -16.24 9.36 -29.58
CA HIS A 276 -17.11 9.30 -30.75
C HIS A 276 -18.48 9.96 -30.49
N ALA A 277 -19.09 9.68 -29.33
CA ALA A 277 -20.36 10.32 -28.96
C ALA A 277 -20.21 11.82 -28.72
N ASN A 278 -19.09 12.27 -28.15
CA ASN A 278 -18.81 13.68 -27.91
C ASN A 278 -18.63 14.47 -29.21
N ASP A 279 -18.05 13.85 -30.23
CA ASP A 279 -17.83 14.45 -31.55
C ASP A 279 -19.14 14.58 -32.34
N ILE A 280 -20.02 13.58 -32.24
CA ILE A 280 -21.31 13.58 -32.95
C ILE A 280 -22.37 14.42 -32.22
N LEU A 281 -22.42 14.35 -30.89
CA LEU A 281 -23.40 15.08 -30.09
C LEU A 281 -22.87 16.47 -29.75
N SER A 282 -23.07 17.42 -30.66
CA SER A 282 -22.82 18.84 -30.38
C SER A 282 -23.62 19.33 -29.16
N LEU A 283 -23.20 20.44 -28.56
CA LEU A 283 -23.79 20.93 -27.29
C LEU A 283 -25.31 21.16 -27.35
N ASN A 284 -25.85 21.48 -28.53
CA ASN A 284 -27.26 21.87 -28.73
C ASN A 284 -28.08 20.80 -29.49
N ILE A 285 -27.53 19.59 -29.70
CA ILE A 285 -28.16 18.55 -30.52
C ILE A 285 -29.54 18.09 -29.99
N PHE A 286 -29.84 18.37 -28.72
CA PHE A 286 -31.10 18.05 -28.07
C PHE A 286 -31.99 19.28 -27.80
N ASP A 287 -31.85 20.34 -28.60
CA ASP A 287 -32.76 21.49 -28.52
C ASP A 287 -34.14 21.20 -29.15
N SER A 288 -35.06 22.15 -29.03
CA SER A 288 -36.43 22.02 -29.54
C SER A 288 -36.50 21.98 -31.07
N ASN A 289 -35.55 22.64 -31.75
CA ASN A 289 -35.49 22.69 -33.21
C ASN A 289 -35.09 21.31 -33.78
N SER A 290 -34.06 20.71 -33.17
CA SER A 290 -33.57 19.37 -33.51
C SER A 290 -34.63 18.30 -33.26
N PHE A 291 -35.40 18.44 -32.17
CA PHE A 291 -36.54 17.57 -31.89
C PHE A 291 -37.61 17.62 -32.99
N THR A 292 -38.04 18.84 -33.34
CA THR A 292 -39.11 19.05 -34.32
C THR A 292 -38.74 18.47 -35.68
N ARG A 293 -37.48 18.68 -36.11
CA ARG A 293 -36.95 18.10 -37.35
C ARG A 293 -36.95 16.57 -37.30
N TRP A 294 -36.46 15.99 -36.22
CA TRP A 294 -36.36 14.53 -36.10
C TRP A 294 -37.72 13.84 -36.17
N VAL A 295 -38.74 14.36 -35.47
CA VAL A 295 -40.11 13.81 -35.48
C VAL A 295 -40.76 13.94 -36.86
N GLN A 296 -40.49 15.02 -37.60
CA GLN A 296 -40.99 15.18 -38.97
C GLN A 296 -40.38 14.17 -39.95
N GLU A 297 -39.10 13.86 -39.78
CA GLU A 297 -38.36 12.91 -40.63
C GLU A 297 -38.62 11.44 -40.26
N HIS A 298 -39.09 11.18 -39.03
CA HIS A 298 -39.27 9.83 -38.46
C HIS A 298 -40.59 9.72 -37.66
N PRO A 299 -41.75 9.79 -38.33
CA PRO A 299 -43.06 9.68 -37.69
C PRO A 299 -43.32 8.30 -37.09
#